data_AF-A0A671TQ93-F1
#
_entry.id   AF-A0A671TQ93-F1
#
_cell.length_a   1.000
_cell.length_b   1.000
_cell.length_c   1.000
_cell.angle_alpha   90.00
_cell.angle_beta   90.00
_cell.angle_gamma   90.00
#
_symmetry.space_group_name_H-M   'P 1'
#
loop_
_entity.id
_entity.type
_entity.pdbx_description
1 polymer ?
#
loop_
_entity_poly.entity_id
_entity_poly.type
_entity_poly.pdbx_seq_one_letter_code
_entity_poly.pdbx_strand_id
1 'polypeptide(L)'
;MATVICTRFTEEYQLYEELGKGAFSVVRRCVKVLSGQEYAAKIINTKKLSARDVLTCSIFLSFFLSFFLSVRLHDSISEEAHHYLIFDLVTGGELFEDIVAREYYSEADASHCIQQILEAVLHCHQMGVVHRDLKPENLLLASKSKGAAVKLADFGLAIEVEGDQQAWFGFAGTPGYLSPEVLRKDPYGKAVDLWACGVILYILLVGYPPFWDEDQHRLYQQIKAGAYDFPSPEWDTVTPEAKDLINKMLTINPSKRITAAEALKHPWISHRSTVASCMHRQETVECLKKFNARRKLKVRGKSGSNKKADGVKVKTLSLSLLLLLKQDIIKVTEQLIEAISNGDFESYTKMCDPAVTAFEPEALGNLVEGLDFHRFYFENLWSKNSKPVHTTILNPHIHLVGDEAACIAYIRVTQYIDANGTPRTAQSEETRVWHRRDGKWQIVHFHRSGSPSTLSK
;
A
#
# COMPACT_ATOMS: atom_id res chain seq x y z
N MET A 1 -11.12 39.44 -25.91
CA MET A 1 -10.40 38.17 -26.19
C MET A 1 -10.79 37.21 -25.08
N ALA A 2 -11.55 36.17 -25.40
CA ALA A 2 -11.90 35.13 -24.44
C ALA A 2 -10.67 34.26 -24.19
N THR A 3 -10.20 34.21 -22.94
CA THR A 3 -9.16 33.29 -22.49
C THR A 3 -9.73 31.88 -22.61
N VAL A 4 -9.24 31.12 -23.59
CA VAL A 4 -9.52 29.69 -23.70
C VAL A 4 -8.85 29.03 -22.49
N ILE A 5 -9.65 28.62 -21.50
CA ILE A 5 -9.15 27.81 -20.39
C ILE A 5 -8.83 26.45 -20.99
N CYS A 6 -7.54 26.14 -21.11
CA CYS A 6 -7.07 24.87 -21.62
C CYS A 6 -7.48 23.75 -20.65
N THR A 7 -7.95 22.61 -21.16
CA THR A 7 -8.53 21.51 -20.36
C THR A 7 -7.70 20.24 -20.36
N ARG A 8 -6.51 20.24 -20.98
CA ARG A 8 -5.67 19.04 -21.15
C ARG A 8 -4.41 19.12 -20.31
N PHE A 9 -4.16 18.06 -19.54
CA PHE A 9 -2.99 17.96 -18.65
C PHE A 9 -1.69 18.11 -19.45
N THR A 10 -1.60 17.51 -20.64
CA THR A 10 -0.38 17.48 -21.46
C THR A 10 -0.01 18.83 -22.07
N GLU A 11 -0.93 19.80 -22.09
CA GLU A 11 -0.66 21.16 -22.56
C GLU A 11 -0.10 22.04 -21.43
N GLU A 12 -0.46 21.77 -20.17
CA GLU A 12 -0.01 22.54 -19.00
C GLU A 12 1.15 21.91 -18.23
N TYR A 13 1.27 20.59 -18.23
CA TYR A 13 2.22 19.86 -17.40
C TYR A 13 2.97 18.79 -18.19
N GLN A 14 4.26 18.65 -17.90
CA GLN A 14 5.11 17.59 -18.41
C GLN A 14 5.36 16.54 -17.32
N LEU A 15 5.13 15.25 -17.63
CA LEU A 15 5.35 14.13 -16.69
C LEU A 15 6.80 13.62 -16.70
N TYR A 16 7.27 13.22 -15.51
CA TYR A 16 8.61 12.68 -15.27
C TYR A 16 8.53 11.35 -14.49
N GLU A 17 9.50 11.04 -13.64
CA GLU A 17 9.60 9.75 -12.95
C GLU A 17 8.41 9.43 -12.03
N GLU A 18 8.20 8.13 -11.79
CA GLU A 18 7.22 7.65 -10.83
C GLU A 18 7.72 7.86 -9.39
N LEU A 19 6.88 8.47 -8.55
CA LEU A 19 7.12 8.70 -7.13
C LEU A 19 6.46 7.63 -6.26
N GLY A 20 5.35 7.05 -6.73
CA GLY A 20 4.64 5.99 -6.03
C GLY A 20 3.49 5.40 -6.83
N LYS A 21 3.01 4.22 -6.41
CA LYS A 21 1.94 3.49 -7.09
C LYS A 21 0.94 2.92 -6.09
N GLY A 22 -0.34 3.25 -6.30
CA GLY A 22 -1.48 2.69 -5.58
C GLY A 22 -2.19 1.61 -6.39
N ALA A 23 -3.32 1.10 -5.85
CA ALA A 23 -4.13 0.09 -6.53
C ALA A 23 -4.75 0.60 -7.85
N PHE A 24 -5.22 1.86 -7.86
CA PHE A 24 -5.95 2.46 -8.98
C PHE A 24 -5.32 3.76 -9.51
N SER A 25 -4.15 4.15 -8.97
CA SER A 25 -3.47 5.38 -9.35
C SER A 25 -1.96 5.24 -9.32
N VAL A 26 -1.29 6.09 -10.09
CA VAL A 26 0.17 6.27 -10.07
C VAL A 26 0.46 7.74 -9.77
N VAL A 27 1.42 7.99 -8.90
CA VAL A 27 1.91 9.34 -8.59
C VAL A 27 3.22 9.56 -9.33
N ARG A 28 3.31 10.60 -10.16
CA ARG A 28 4.52 10.95 -10.91
C ARG A 28 4.91 12.40 -10.64
N ARG A 29 6.20 12.72 -10.70
CA ARG A 29 6.63 14.11 -10.73
C ARG A 29 6.15 14.76 -12.03
N CYS A 30 5.66 15.99 -11.97
CA CYS A 30 5.36 16.78 -13.15
C CYS A 30 5.88 18.22 -13.00
N VAL A 31 6.06 18.91 -14.12
CA VAL A 31 6.49 20.31 -14.16
C VAL A 31 5.49 21.11 -14.97
N LYS A 32 5.02 22.23 -14.43
CA LYS A 32 4.11 23.13 -15.13
C LYS A 32 4.87 23.90 -16.21
N VAL A 33 4.55 23.66 -17.48
CA VAL A 33 5.32 24.10 -18.67
C VAL A 33 5.60 25.60 -18.66
N LEU A 34 4.59 26.43 -18.33
CA LEU A 34 4.72 27.88 -18.38
C LEU A 34 5.58 28.48 -17.26
N SER A 35 5.65 27.84 -16.10
CA SER A 35 6.32 28.39 -14.91
C SER A 35 7.62 27.67 -14.55
N GLY A 36 7.83 26.45 -15.05
CA GLY A 36 8.91 25.57 -14.62
C GLY A 36 8.75 25.03 -13.20
N GLN A 37 7.63 25.28 -12.53
CA GLN A 37 7.39 24.83 -11.15
C GLN A 37 7.06 23.33 -11.10
N GLU A 38 7.64 22.62 -10.13
CA GLU A 38 7.48 21.17 -9.95
C GLU A 38 6.32 20.81 -9.01
N TYR A 39 5.65 19.69 -9.32
CA TYR A 39 4.50 19.15 -8.60
C TYR A 39 4.50 17.62 -8.60
N ALA A 40 3.60 17.01 -7.83
CA ALA A 40 3.28 15.60 -7.89
C ALA A 40 1.89 15.39 -8.50
N ALA A 41 1.80 14.73 -9.66
CA ALA A 41 0.54 14.39 -10.30
C ALA A 41 0.10 12.99 -9.88
N LYS A 42 -1.02 12.88 -9.15
CA LYS A 42 -1.72 11.62 -8.91
C LYS A 42 -2.64 11.34 -10.10
N ILE A 43 -2.26 10.37 -10.91
CA ILE A 43 -2.95 9.96 -12.13
C ILE A 43 -3.86 8.79 -11.78
N ILE A 44 -5.17 9.02 -11.82
CA ILE A 44 -6.19 8.04 -11.47
C ILE A 44 -6.82 7.54 -12.76
N ASN A 45 -6.87 6.21 -12.96
CA ASN A 45 -7.53 5.64 -14.13
C ASN A 45 -9.04 5.57 -13.90
N THR A 46 -9.79 6.48 -14.52
CA THR A 46 -11.25 6.60 -14.33
C THR A 46 -12.03 5.43 -14.90
N LYS A 47 -11.47 4.69 -15.86
CA LYS A 47 -12.08 3.48 -16.43
C LYS A 47 -12.09 2.30 -15.44
N LYS A 48 -11.23 2.34 -14.41
CA LYS A 48 -11.18 1.33 -13.33
C LYS A 48 -12.01 1.70 -12.11
N LEU A 49 -12.67 2.87 -12.10
CA LEU A 49 -13.44 3.38 -10.97
C LEU A 49 -14.94 3.13 -11.14
N SER A 50 -15.64 2.88 -10.03
CA SER A 50 -17.10 2.88 -10.01
C SER A 50 -17.63 4.32 -9.93
N ALA A 51 -18.90 4.55 -10.31
CA ALA A 51 -19.53 5.89 -10.25
C ALA A 51 -19.51 6.51 -8.83
N ARG A 52 -19.42 5.68 -7.78
CA ARG A 52 -19.30 6.10 -6.38
C ARG A 52 -17.92 6.70 -6.05
N ASP A 53 -16.87 6.19 -6.67
CA ASP A 53 -15.48 6.61 -6.39
C ASP A 53 -15.19 8.00 -6.99
N VAL A 54 -15.83 8.32 -8.12
CA VAL A 54 -15.74 9.63 -8.80
C VAL A 54 -16.38 10.75 -7.99
N LEU A 55 -17.52 10.49 -7.35
CA LEU A 55 -18.26 11.46 -6.52
C LEU A 55 -17.59 11.73 -5.17
N THR A 56 -16.86 10.76 -4.65
CA THR A 56 -16.06 10.95 -3.43
C THR A 56 -14.86 11.86 -3.74
N CYS A 57 -14.23 11.74 -4.92
CA CYS A 57 -13.13 12.61 -5.37
C CYS A 57 -13.49 14.11 -5.41
N SER A 58 -14.70 14.49 -5.81
CA SER A 58 -15.11 15.91 -5.93
C SER A 58 -15.31 16.63 -4.60
N ILE A 59 -15.63 15.91 -3.52
CA ILE A 59 -15.73 16.49 -2.17
C ILE A 59 -14.34 16.75 -1.58
N PHE A 60 -13.38 15.83 -1.81
CA PHE A 60 -11.99 15.97 -1.35
C PHE A 60 -11.26 17.17 -1.98
N LEU A 61 -11.62 17.55 -3.20
CA LEU A 61 -11.08 18.71 -3.91
C LEU A 61 -11.24 20.04 -3.13
N SER A 62 -12.30 20.17 -2.32
CA SER A 62 -12.53 21.36 -1.51
C SER A 62 -11.63 21.44 -0.27
N PHE A 63 -11.19 20.29 0.26
CA PHE A 63 -10.44 20.18 1.52
C PHE A 63 -8.96 20.56 1.38
N PHE A 64 -8.34 20.25 0.24
CA PHE A 64 -6.90 20.44 0.04
C PHE A 64 -6.45 21.89 -0.19
N LEU A 65 -7.37 22.86 -0.21
CA LEU A 65 -7.10 24.24 -0.61
C LEU A 65 -6.53 25.13 0.50
N SER A 66 -6.49 24.72 1.79
CA SER A 66 -6.08 25.64 2.88
C SER A 66 -5.09 25.10 3.93
N PHE A 67 -4.71 23.82 3.90
CA PHE A 67 -3.99 23.24 5.05
C PHE A 67 -2.46 23.14 4.88
N PHE A 68 -1.71 23.71 5.83
CA PHE A 68 -0.24 23.76 5.82
C PHE A 68 0.43 22.40 6.05
N LEU A 69 -0.19 21.50 6.82
CA LEU A 69 0.39 20.19 7.20
C LEU A 69 -0.15 18.99 6.38
N SER A 70 -0.96 19.25 5.34
CA SER A 70 -1.20 18.27 4.27
C SER A 70 -0.45 18.67 3.01
N VAL A 71 -0.35 17.75 2.06
CA VAL A 71 0.16 18.05 0.72
C VAL A 71 -0.91 18.85 -0.03
N ARG A 72 -0.66 20.12 -0.33
CA ARG A 72 -1.66 21.02 -0.94
C ARG A 72 -2.01 20.57 -2.35
N LEU A 73 -3.29 20.64 -2.72
CA LEU A 73 -3.77 20.46 -4.09
C LEU A 73 -3.79 21.81 -4.80
N HIS A 74 -3.15 21.88 -5.96
CA HIS A 74 -3.07 23.07 -6.81
C HIS A 74 -4.07 23.05 -7.94
N ASP A 75 -4.34 21.87 -8.50
CA ASP A 75 -5.09 21.73 -9.74
C ASP A 75 -5.74 20.35 -9.87
N SER A 76 -6.78 20.27 -10.69
CA SER A 76 -7.58 19.07 -10.90
C SER A 76 -8.09 19.00 -12.33
N ILE A 77 -7.58 18.05 -13.10
CA ILE A 77 -7.82 17.95 -14.53
C ILE A 77 -8.49 16.62 -14.84
N SER A 78 -9.67 16.67 -15.45
CA SER A 78 -10.40 15.49 -15.91
C SER A 78 -10.21 15.30 -17.40
N GLU A 79 -9.69 14.16 -17.81
CA GLU A 79 -9.62 13.71 -19.20
C GLU A 79 -10.44 12.42 -19.40
N GLU A 80 -10.62 12.00 -20.66
CA GLU A 80 -11.55 10.93 -21.06
C GLU A 80 -11.27 9.56 -20.39
N ALA A 81 -10.01 9.27 -20.02
CA ALA A 81 -9.61 8.00 -19.40
C ALA A 81 -8.87 8.16 -18.06
N HIS A 82 -8.53 9.39 -17.68
CA HIS A 82 -7.68 9.68 -16.53
C HIS A 82 -8.14 10.94 -15.81
N HIS A 83 -7.98 10.96 -14.50
CA HIS A 83 -8.16 12.13 -13.67
C HIS A 83 -6.84 12.46 -12.98
N TYR A 84 -6.40 13.71 -13.07
CA TYR A 84 -5.12 14.17 -12.57
C TYR A 84 -5.35 15.12 -11.41
N LEU A 85 -4.78 14.79 -10.25
CA LEU A 85 -4.75 15.67 -9.09
C LEU A 85 -3.31 16.17 -8.89
N ILE A 86 -3.10 17.48 -8.93
CA ILE A 86 -1.78 18.11 -8.89
C ILE A 86 -1.48 18.60 -7.48
N PHE A 87 -0.55 17.95 -6.80
CA PHE A 87 -0.19 18.24 -5.41
C PHE A 87 1.17 18.91 -5.28
N ASP A 88 1.45 19.54 -4.12
CA ASP A 88 2.81 19.90 -3.72
C ASP A 88 3.76 18.70 -3.92
N LEU A 89 4.90 18.93 -4.57
CA LEU A 89 5.95 17.92 -4.61
C LEU A 89 6.66 17.88 -3.25
N VAL A 90 6.54 16.76 -2.53
CA VAL A 90 7.32 16.49 -1.32
C VAL A 90 8.54 15.63 -1.66
N THR A 91 9.72 16.06 -1.24
CA THR A 91 11.01 15.43 -1.64
C THR A 91 11.76 14.78 -0.48
N GLY A 92 11.22 14.85 0.74
CA GLY A 92 11.82 14.27 1.94
C GLY A 92 11.67 12.76 2.06
N GLY A 93 10.75 12.15 1.30
CA GLY A 93 10.45 10.72 1.40
C GLY A 93 9.60 10.38 2.62
N GLU A 94 9.58 9.10 2.99
CA GLU A 94 8.78 8.59 4.12
C GLU A 94 9.46 8.90 5.46
N LEU A 95 8.69 9.38 6.45
CA LEU A 95 9.16 9.72 7.79
C LEU A 95 9.96 8.56 8.43
N PHE A 96 9.46 7.34 8.28
CA PHE A 96 10.06 6.15 8.88
C PHE A 96 11.44 5.82 8.27
N GLU A 97 11.70 6.19 7.02
CA GLU A 97 12.99 5.99 6.37
C GLU A 97 14.01 7.02 6.85
N ASP A 98 13.57 8.26 7.04
CA ASP A 98 14.41 9.33 7.61
C ASP A 98 14.84 8.99 9.04
N ILE A 99 13.93 8.47 9.88
CA ILE A 99 14.28 8.05 11.25
C ILE A 99 15.40 7.00 11.24
N VAL A 100 15.36 6.03 10.32
CA VAL A 100 16.39 4.99 10.20
C VAL A 100 17.74 5.55 9.72
N ALA A 101 17.73 6.68 9.01
CA ALA A 101 18.94 7.34 8.52
C ALA A 101 19.59 8.27 9.54
N ARG A 102 18.94 8.57 10.66
CA ARG A 102 19.48 9.44 11.71
C ARG A 102 20.51 8.71 12.56
N GLU A 103 21.61 9.40 12.88
CA GLU A 103 22.58 8.94 13.87
C GLU A 103 22.02 8.95 15.30
N TYR A 104 21.02 9.80 15.55
CA TYR A 104 20.40 9.96 16.86
C TYR A 104 18.88 9.93 16.75
N TYR A 105 18.26 9.15 17.62
CA TYR A 105 16.82 9.03 17.74
C TYR A 105 16.43 8.72 19.19
N SER A 106 15.49 9.49 19.72
CA SER A 106 15.05 9.49 21.12
C SER A 106 13.52 9.58 21.24
N GLU A 107 12.98 9.48 22.46
CA GLU A 107 11.55 9.73 22.68
C GLU A 107 11.16 11.17 22.37
N ALA A 108 12.07 12.14 22.61
CA ALA A 108 11.83 13.54 22.24
C ALA A 108 11.63 13.69 20.73
N ASP A 109 12.39 12.97 19.91
CA ASP A 109 12.21 12.96 18.45
C ASP A 109 10.87 12.32 18.06
N ALA A 110 10.53 11.17 18.64
CA ALA A 110 9.25 10.49 18.43
C ALA A 110 8.06 11.37 18.83
N SER A 111 8.18 12.07 19.98
CA SER A 111 7.20 13.04 20.47
C SER A 111 7.03 14.21 19.49
N HIS A 112 8.12 14.68 18.88
CA HIS A 112 8.06 15.72 17.85
C HIS A 112 7.34 15.24 16.59
N CYS A 113 7.60 14.01 16.15
CA CYS A 113 6.92 13.42 15.01
C CYS A 113 5.42 13.25 15.27
N ILE A 114 5.02 12.66 16.40
CA ILE A 114 3.60 12.44 16.70
C ILE A 114 2.84 13.75 16.91
N GLN A 115 3.49 14.79 17.44
CA GLN A 115 2.88 16.12 17.56
C GLN A 115 2.43 16.63 16.19
N GLN A 116 3.31 16.62 15.19
CA GLN A 116 2.98 17.11 13.85
C GLN A 116 1.88 16.27 13.18
N ILE A 117 1.89 14.95 13.41
CA ILE A 117 0.83 14.05 12.95
C ILE A 117 -0.50 14.41 13.60
N LEU A 118 -0.53 14.61 14.92
CA LEU A 118 -1.75 14.96 15.65
C LEU A 118 -2.27 16.35 15.30
N GLU A 119 -1.39 17.33 15.04
CA GLU A 119 -1.77 18.66 14.53
C GLU A 119 -2.48 18.53 13.16
N ALA A 120 -1.94 17.67 12.28
CA ALA A 120 -2.54 17.39 10.99
C ALA A 120 -3.89 16.68 11.09
N VAL A 121 -3.99 15.67 11.96
CA VAL A 121 -5.24 14.94 12.23
C VAL A 121 -6.29 15.84 12.88
N LEU A 122 -5.90 16.66 13.85
CA LEU A 122 -6.81 17.60 14.52
C LEU A 122 -7.44 18.55 13.53
N HIS A 123 -6.66 19.10 12.60
CA HIS A 123 -7.20 19.97 11.57
C HIS A 123 -8.22 19.25 10.68
N CYS A 124 -7.91 18.01 10.25
CA CYS A 124 -8.87 17.20 9.50
C CYS A 124 -10.17 17.03 10.29
N HIS A 125 -10.07 16.72 11.58
CA HIS A 125 -11.21 16.51 12.45
C HIS A 125 -12.04 17.78 12.68
N GLN A 126 -11.41 18.95 12.75
CA GLN A 126 -12.08 20.25 12.87
C GLN A 126 -12.87 20.61 11.61
N MET A 127 -12.37 20.18 10.46
CA MET A 127 -13.01 20.35 9.14
C MET A 127 -13.99 19.21 8.81
N GLY A 128 -14.30 18.33 9.77
CA GLY A 128 -15.24 17.24 9.56
C GLY A 128 -14.71 16.13 8.66
N VAL A 129 -13.40 15.94 8.54
CA VAL A 129 -12.79 14.89 7.71
C VAL A 129 -12.10 13.85 8.57
N VAL A 130 -12.30 12.57 8.24
CA VAL A 130 -11.64 11.41 8.86
C VAL A 130 -10.79 10.70 7.81
N HIS A 131 -9.52 10.44 8.11
CA HIS A 131 -8.56 9.91 7.13
C HIS A 131 -8.75 8.41 6.85
N ARG A 132 -9.00 7.60 7.89
CA ARG A 132 -9.23 6.14 7.86
C ARG A 132 -8.09 5.23 7.39
N ASP A 133 -7.05 5.78 6.77
CA ASP A 133 -5.86 4.99 6.36
C ASP A 133 -4.54 5.61 6.81
N LEU A 134 -4.46 6.05 8.07
CA LEU A 134 -3.20 6.52 8.66
C LEU A 134 -2.23 5.35 8.86
N LYS A 135 -1.05 5.46 8.24
CA LYS A 135 0.02 4.46 8.27
C LYS A 135 1.35 5.08 7.84
N PRO A 136 2.51 4.44 8.09
CA PRO A 136 3.83 4.95 7.73
C PRO A 136 3.98 5.41 6.28
N GLU A 137 3.35 4.73 5.31
CA GLU A 137 3.34 5.07 3.88
C GLU A 137 2.79 6.47 3.62
N ASN A 138 1.86 6.91 4.46
CA ASN A 138 1.09 8.15 4.30
C ASN A 138 1.67 9.30 5.15
N LEU A 139 2.86 9.10 5.74
CA LEU A 139 3.58 10.09 6.55
C LEU A 139 4.86 10.49 5.82
N LEU A 140 4.79 11.59 5.08
CA LEU A 140 5.90 12.07 4.24
C LEU A 140 6.60 13.27 4.89
N LEU A 141 7.85 13.50 4.52
CA LEU A 141 8.60 14.70 4.91
C LEU A 141 8.59 15.71 3.76
N ALA A 142 8.38 16.99 4.10
CA ALA A 142 8.34 18.07 3.11
C ALA A 142 9.63 18.14 2.27
N SER A 143 10.78 17.92 2.89
CA SER A 143 12.10 17.93 2.25
C SER A 143 13.09 17.07 3.05
N LYS A 144 14.33 16.95 2.55
CA LYS A 144 15.45 16.29 3.27
C LYS A 144 16.16 17.20 4.27
N SER A 145 15.72 18.45 4.44
CA SER A 145 16.36 19.35 5.39
C SER A 145 16.14 18.89 6.82
N LYS A 146 17.13 19.06 7.69
CA LYS A 146 17.01 18.76 9.11
C LYS A 146 15.83 19.54 9.71
N GLY A 147 14.87 18.84 10.32
CA GLY A 147 13.66 19.44 10.87
C GLY A 147 12.55 19.72 9.84
N ALA A 148 12.59 19.07 8.67
CA ALA A 148 11.49 19.13 7.72
C ALA A 148 10.16 18.71 8.36
N ALA A 149 9.08 19.41 7.99
CA ALA A 149 7.75 19.13 8.51
C ALA A 149 7.21 17.78 7.99
N VAL A 150 6.50 17.06 8.84
CA VAL A 150 5.71 15.88 8.49
C VAL A 150 4.43 16.34 7.79
N LYS A 151 4.14 15.75 6.63
CA LYS A 151 2.93 15.98 5.84
C LYS A 151 2.13 14.70 5.71
N LEU A 152 0.83 14.78 6.01
CA LEU A 152 -0.12 13.70 5.72
C LEU A 152 -0.36 13.59 4.22
N ALA A 153 -0.35 12.37 3.71
CA ALA A 153 -0.58 12.04 2.32
C ALA A 153 -1.68 10.99 2.15
N ASP A 154 -2.22 10.91 0.93
CA ASP A 154 -3.20 9.92 0.47
C ASP A 154 -4.52 9.81 1.25
N PHE A 155 -5.42 10.75 0.97
CA PHE A 155 -6.79 10.78 1.48
C PHE A 155 -7.76 9.91 0.64
N GLY A 156 -7.27 8.93 -0.13
CA GLY A 156 -8.10 8.13 -1.04
C GLY A 156 -9.20 7.31 -0.35
N LEU A 157 -9.05 7.05 0.95
CA LEU A 157 -10.05 6.39 1.79
C LEU A 157 -10.71 7.32 2.80
N ALA A 158 -10.46 8.63 2.76
CA ALA A 158 -11.05 9.55 3.73
C ALA A 158 -12.58 9.64 3.61
N ILE A 159 -13.24 10.31 4.55
CA ILE A 159 -14.68 10.59 4.54
C ILE A 159 -14.95 11.94 5.17
N GLU A 160 -16.10 12.53 4.82
CA GLU A 160 -16.69 13.64 5.54
C GLU A 160 -17.67 13.14 6.61
N VAL A 161 -17.67 13.80 7.76
CA VAL A 161 -18.55 13.54 8.90
C VAL A 161 -19.17 14.85 9.38
N GLU A 162 -20.47 14.84 9.62
CA GLU A 162 -21.18 16.00 10.16
C GLU A 162 -20.98 16.10 11.67
N GLY A 163 -20.22 17.11 12.12
CA GLY A 163 -19.94 17.31 13.54
C GLY A 163 -19.26 16.09 14.15
N ASP A 164 -19.86 15.52 15.20
CA ASP A 164 -19.39 14.32 15.89
C ASP A 164 -20.30 13.09 15.64
N GLN A 165 -21.16 13.15 14.62
CA GLN A 165 -22.01 12.02 14.26
C GLN A 165 -21.16 10.81 13.84
N GLN A 166 -21.62 9.63 14.25
CA GLN A 166 -21.03 8.35 13.86
C GLN A 166 -21.96 7.63 12.90
N ALA A 167 -21.40 7.04 11.86
CA ALA A 167 -22.15 6.22 10.91
C ALA A 167 -21.31 5.03 10.45
N TRP A 168 -21.96 4.09 9.76
CA TRP A 168 -21.24 3.00 9.11
C TRP A 168 -20.77 3.44 7.72
N PHE A 169 -19.50 3.81 7.61
CA PHE A 169 -18.90 4.26 6.35
C PHE A 169 -18.22 3.13 5.54
N GLY A 170 -18.49 1.87 5.91
CA GLY A 170 -17.93 0.69 5.28
C GLY A 170 -16.60 0.22 5.89
N PHE A 171 -16.15 -0.95 5.45
CA PHE A 171 -14.89 -1.56 5.87
C PHE A 171 -13.75 -1.08 4.95
N ALA A 172 -12.88 -0.23 5.45
CA ALA A 172 -11.74 0.33 4.72
C ALA A 172 -10.56 0.61 5.66
N GLY A 173 -9.34 0.50 5.13
CA GLY A 173 -8.09 0.74 5.86
C GLY A 173 -7.12 -0.44 5.81
N THR A 174 -5.92 -0.24 6.32
CA THR A 174 -4.85 -1.25 6.33
C THR A 174 -4.96 -2.15 7.57
N PRO A 175 -4.96 -3.50 7.47
CA PRO A 175 -5.30 -4.44 8.56
C PRO A 175 -4.67 -4.16 9.94
N GLY A 176 -3.38 -3.84 10.01
CA GLY A 176 -2.69 -3.58 11.28
C GLY A 176 -2.98 -2.22 11.93
N TYR A 177 -3.68 -1.33 11.24
CA TYR A 177 -4.05 0.02 11.70
C TYR A 177 -5.57 0.18 11.86
N LEU A 178 -6.36 -0.85 11.51
CA LEU A 178 -7.82 -0.84 11.69
C LEU A 178 -8.18 -0.77 13.18
N SER A 179 -9.19 0.02 13.50
CA SER A 179 -9.70 0.13 14.87
C SER A 179 -10.73 -0.97 15.21
N PRO A 180 -10.94 -1.27 16.51
CA PRO A 180 -11.85 -2.32 16.94
C PRO A 180 -13.28 -2.14 16.43
N GLU A 181 -13.80 -0.91 16.47
CA GLU A 181 -15.16 -0.58 16.03
C GLU A 181 -15.38 -0.83 14.53
N VAL A 182 -14.37 -0.58 13.68
CA VAL A 182 -14.45 -0.92 12.24
C VAL A 182 -14.51 -2.43 12.04
N LEU A 183 -13.71 -3.20 12.80
CA LEU A 183 -13.70 -4.66 12.74
C LEU A 183 -14.99 -5.30 13.29
N ARG A 184 -15.63 -4.66 14.27
CA ARG A 184 -16.94 -5.08 14.82
C ARG A 184 -18.11 -4.69 13.94
N LYS A 185 -17.88 -3.84 12.94
CA LYS A 185 -18.90 -3.25 12.07
C LYS A 185 -19.84 -2.29 12.81
N ASP A 186 -19.33 -1.66 13.86
CA ASP A 186 -20.04 -0.62 14.60
C ASP A 186 -19.97 0.72 13.84
N PRO A 187 -20.94 1.63 14.02
CA PRO A 187 -20.79 3.01 13.56
C PRO A 187 -19.51 3.63 14.12
N TYR A 188 -18.82 4.42 13.30
CA TYR A 188 -17.55 5.03 13.68
C TYR A 188 -17.44 6.46 13.16
N GLY A 189 -16.36 7.15 13.54
CA GLY A 189 -16.06 8.53 13.15
C GLY A 189 -14.60 8.86 13.42
N LYS A 190 -14.32 10.11 13.83
CA LYS A 190 -12.96 10.65 14.06
C LYS A 190 -12.03 9.77 14.91
N ALA A 191 -12.58 9.03 15.88
CA ALA A 191 -11.80 8.20 16.79
C ALA A 191 -10.97 7.09 16.11
N VAL A 192 -11.31 6.66 14.89
CA VAL A 192 -10.54 5.62 14.16
C VAL A 192 -9.12 6.10 13.84
N ASP A 193 -8.94 7.38 13.55
CA ASP A 193 -7.62 7.95 13.25
C ASP A 193 -6.72 7.99 14.50
N LEU A 194 -7.31 8.16 15.69
CA LEU A 194 -6.56 8.18 16.96
C LEU A 194 -6.09 6.78 17.36
N TRP A 195 -6.85 5.74 17.02
CA TRP A 195 -6.36 4.37 17.14
C TRP A 195 -5.12 4.14 16.27
N ALA A 196 -5.19 4.54 15.00
CA ALA A 196 -4.06 4.43 14.09
C ALA A 196 -2.84 5.25 14.57
N CYS A 197 -3.06 6.44 15.14
CA CYS A 197 -1.99 7.22 15.79
C CYS A 197 -1.34 6.47 16.95
N GLY A 198 -2.12 5.74 17.76
CA GLY A 198 -1.59 4.89 18.84
C GLY A 198 -0.70 3.76 18.31
N VAL A 199 -1.13 3.10 17.23
CA VAL A 199 -0.33 2.08 16.54
C VAL A 199 0.97 2.69 15.99
N ILE A 200 0.88 3.85 15.34
CA ILE A 200 2.05 4.58 14.80
C ILE A 200 3.01 4.98 15.92
N LEU A 201 2.51 5.54 17.02
CA LEU A 201 3.32 5.95 18.18
C LEU A 201 4.05 4.75 18.81
N TYR A 202 3.37 3.62 18.96
CA TYR A 202 3.99 2.39 19.43
C TYR A 202 5.19 2.01 18.53
N ILE A 203 5.01 1.99 17.22
CA ILE A 203 6.09 1.66 16.28
C ILE A 203 7.20 2.72 16.32
N LEU A 204 6.87 4.01 16.47
CA LEU A 204 7.87 5.08 16.59
C LEU A 204 8.79 4.88 17.82
N LEU A 205 8.34 4.24 18.89
CA LEU A 205 9.14 4.07 20.11
C LEU A 205 10.00 2.80 20.10
N VAL A 206 9.53 1.71 19.51
CA VAL A 206 10.22 0.39 19.59
C VAL A 206 10.45 -0.30 18.24
N GLY A 207 9.91 0.23 17.15
CA GLY A 207 10.20 -0.24 15.80
C GLY A 207 9.46 -1.50 15.36
N TYR A 208 8.48 -1.98 16.13
CA TYR A 208 7.59 -3.09 15.76
C TYR A 208 6.13 -2.77 16.11
N PRO A 209 5.12 -3.36 15.43
CA PRO A 209 3.72 -3.04 15.66
C PRO A 209 3.16 -3.70 16.94
N PRO A 210 2.17 -3.07 17.61
CA PRO A 210 1.51 -3.63 18.79
C PRO A 210 0.63 -4.85 18.49
N PHE A 211 0.14 -4.97 17.25
CA PHE A 211 -0.70 -6.08 16.81
C PHE A 211 -0.09 -6.70 15.56
N TRP A 212 0.14 -8.01 15.60
CA TRP A 212 0.67 -8.74 14.44
C TRP A 212 0.34 -10.23 14.54
N ASP A 213 -0.10 -10.79 13.43
CA ASP A 213 -0.24 -12.23 13.23
C ASP A 213 -0.12 -12.52 11.73
N GLU A 214 0.32 -13.72 11.38
CA GLU A 214 0.32 -14.19 9.99
C GLU A 214 -1.11 -14.48 9.52
N ASP A 215 -1.96 -14.96 10.44
CA ASP A 215 -3.38 -15.15 10.21
C ASP A 215 -4.14 -13.84 10.47
N GLN A 216 -4.69 -13.28 9.39
CA GLN A 216 -5.45 -12.03 9.45
C GLN A 216 -6.66 -12.12 10.39
N HIS A 217 -7.28 -13.29 10.55
CA HIS A 217 -8.37 -13.46 11.50
C HIS A 217 -7.89 -13.32 12.95
N ARG A 218 -6.75 -13.91 13.29
CA ARG A 218 -6.13 -13.79 14.62
C ARG A 218 -5.69 -12.36 14.90
N LEU A 219 -5.08 -11.69 13.92
CA LEU A 219 -4.76 -10.26 13.99
C LEU A 219 -6.01 -9.44 14.35
N TYR A 220 -7.12 -9.69 13.67
CA TYR A 220 -8.38 -8.99 13.96
C TYR A 220 -8.93 -9.31 15.35
N GLN A 221 -8.72 -10.52 15.89
CA GLN A 221 -9.08 -10.83 17.27
C GLN A 221 -8.21 -10.07 18.28
N GLN A 222 -6.89 -9.99 18.05
CA GLN A 222 -5.98 -9.21 18.90
C GLN A 222 -6.41 -7.72 18.95
N ILE A 223 -6.67 -7.12 17.78
CA ILE A 223 -7.12 -5.73 17.67
C ILE A 223 -8.46 -5.53 18.41
N LYS A 224 -9.46 -6.38 18.15
CA LYS A 224 -10.77 -6.29 18.83
C LYS A 224 -10.68 -6.48 20.34
N ALA A 225 -9.72 -7.27 20.82
CA ALA A 225 -9.48 -7.47 22.24
C ALA A 225 -8.62 -6.35 22.86
N GLY A 226 -7.99 -5.49 22.04
CA GLY A 226 -6.97 -4.55 22.51
C GLY A 226 -5.78 -5.27 23.15
N ALA A 227 -5.45 -6.46 22.66
CA ALA A 227 -4.39 -7.31 23.21
C ALA A 227 -3.02 -6.87 22.68
N TYR A 228 -2.42 -5.89 23.35
CA TYR A 228 -1.03 -5.47 23.19
C TYR A 228 -0.38 -5.35 24.57
N ASP A 229 0.94 -5.39 24.61
CA ASP A 229 1.73 -5.25 25.82
C ASP A 229 2.98 -4.37 25.59
N PHE A 230 3.73 -4.15 26.67
CA PHE A 230 4.98 -3.40 26.68
C PHE A 230 6.11 -4.33 27.14
N PRO A 231 6.58 -5.24 26.26
CA PRO A 231 7.52 -6.30 26.66
C PRO A 231 8.90 -5.74 27.00
N SER A 232 9.54 -6.38 27.97
CA SER A 232 10.94 -6.15 28.31
C SER A 232 11.87 -6.87 27.31
N PRO A 233 13.09 -6.35 27.07
CA PRO A 233 13.70 -5.18 27.73
C PRO A 233 13.41 -3.83 27.07
N GLU A 234 12.89 -3.81 25.83
CA GLU A 234 12.85 -2.60 25.01
C GLU A 234 11.98 -1.50 25.63
N TRP A 235 10.88 -1.90 26.28
CA TRP A 235 9.96 -0.98 26.95
C TRP A 235 10.38 -0.57 28.36
N ASP A 236 11.37 -1.20 28.98
CA ASP A 236 11.78 -0.89 30.36
C ASP A 236 12.35 0.53 30.48
N THR A 237 12.99 0.99 29.40
CA THR A 237 13.57 2.33 29.29
C THR A 237 12.60 3.37 28.73
N VAL A 238 11.37 2.97 28.36
CA VAL A 238 10.36 3.88 27.82
C VAL A 238 9.59 4.56 28.95
N THR A 239 9.46 5.88 28.88
CA THR A 239 8.80 6.66 29.94
C THR A 239 7.36 6.21 30.19
N PRO A 240 6.89 6.21 31.45
CA PRO A 240 5.50 5.91 31.79
C PRO A 240 4.51 6.78 31.02
N GLU A 241 4.85 8.04 30.77
CA GLU A 241 3.98 9.00 30.08
C GLU A 241 3.82 8.67 28.59
N ALA A 242 4.84 8.08 27.94
CA ALA A 242 4.69 7.57 26.57
C ALA A 242 3.71 6.39 26.53
N LYS A 243 3.86 5.45 27.47
CA LYS A 243 2.97 4.27 27.61
C LYS A 243 1.54 4.71 27.92
N ASP A 244 1.36 5.70 28.78
CA ASP A 244 0.06 6.26 29.14
C ASP A 244 -0.64 6.90 27.92
N LEU A 245 0.09 7.66 27.10
CA LEU A 245 -0.46 8.22 25.86
C LEU A 245 -0.88 7.12 24.88
N ILE A 246 -0.06 6.07 24.73
CA ILE A 246 -0.41 4.90 23.90
C ILE A 246 -1.67 4.23 24.44
N ASN A 247 -1.80 4.02 25.75
CA ASN A 247 -2.98 3.41 26.35
C ASN A 247 -4.26 4.22 26.07
N LYS A 248 -4.16 5.55 26.16
CA LYS A 248 -5.26 6.48 25.87
C LYS A 248 -5.68 6.47 24.39
N MET A 249 -4.74 6.27 23.47
CA MET A 249 -5.01 6.11 22.03
C MET A 249 -5.54 4.72 21.67
N LEU A 250 -4.95 3.66 22.22
CA LEU A 250 -5.34 2.26 22.02
C LEU A 250 -6.47 1.83 22.97
N THR A 251 -7.33 2.77 23.36
CA THR A 251 -8.54 2.50 24.11
C THR A 251 -9.61 1.90 23.20
N ILE A 252 -10.11 0.72 23.56
CA ILE A 252 -11.03 -0.07 22.72
C ILE A 252 -12.36 0.65 22.48
N ASN A 253 -12.91 1.30 23.51
CA ASN A 253 -14.17 2.04 23.38
C ASN A 253 -13.89 3.43 22.76
N PRO A 254 -14.37 3.73 21.54
CA PRO A 254 -14.05 4.98 20.86
C PRO A 254 -14.56 6.22 21.61
N SER A 255 -15.64 6.11 22.41
CA SER A 255 -16.15 7.23 23.22
C SER A 255 -15.26 7.59 24.42
N LYS A 256 -14.38 6.68 24.83
CA LYS A 256 -13.39 6.89 25.90
C LYS A 256 -11.98 7.13 25.37
N ARG A 257 -11.78 6.98 24.06
CA ARG A 257 -10.49 7.15 23.40
C ARG A 257 -10.16 8.64 23.36
N ILE A 258 -8.91 8.97 23.66
CA ILE A 258 -8.43 10.35 23.65
C ILE A 258 -8.65 10.98 22.27
N THR A 259 -9.04 12.25 22.25
CA THR A 259 -9.15 13.05 21.02
C THR A 259 -7.80 13.62 20.60
N ALA A 260 -7.66 14.07 19.34
CA ALA A 260 -6.43 14.72 18.87
C ALA A 260 -6.09 15.99 19.68
N ALA A 261 -7.11 16.77 20.05
CA ALA A 261 -6.94 17.99 20.85
C ALA A 261 -6.45 17.68 22.29
N GLU A 262 -6.94 16.61 22.91
CA GLU A 262 -6.48 16.17 24.23
C GLU A 262 -5.08 15.57 24.16
N ALA A 263 -4.79 14.78 23.12
CA ALA A 263 -3.48 14.17 22.92
C ALA A 263 -2.37 15.22 22.78
N LEU A 264 -2.62 16.31 22.04
CA LEU A 264 -1.66 17.42 21.92
C LEU A 264 -1.36 18.14 23.25
N LYS A 265 -2.29 18.09 24.21
CA LYS A 265 -2.11 18.65 25.55
C LYS A 265 -1.43 17.67 26.51
N HIS A 266 -1.24 16.40 26.11
CA HIS A 266 -0.66 15.37 26.95
C HIS A 266 0.78 15.74 27.36
N PRO A 267 1.20 15.55 28.63
CA PRO A 267 2.52 15.97 29.12
C PRO A 267 3.71 15.43 28.30
N TRP A 268 3.59 14.20 27.79
CA TRP A 268 4.63 13.60 26.94
C TRP A 268 4.86 14.36 25.61
N ILE A 269 3.87 15.12 25.15
CA ILE A 269 3.94 15.99 23.97
C ILE A 269 4.21 17.44 24.38
N SER A 270 3.36 18.01 25.23
CA SER A 270 3.36 19.44 25.58
C SER A 270 4.55 19.84 26.47
N HIS A 271 5.05 18.92 27.30
CA HIS A 271 6.22 19.12 28.16
C HIS A 271 7.40 18.22 27.75
N ARG A 272 7.57 18.02 26.44
CA ARG A 272 8.60 17.15 25.85
C ARG A 272 9.99 17.35 26.46
N SER A 273 10.41 18.59 26.69
CA SER A 273 11.74 18.92 27.20
C SER A 273 12.04 18.38 28.61
N THR A 274 11.00 18.09 29.41
CA THR A 274 11.14 17.59 30.77
C THR A 274 10.63 16.18 30.95
N VAL A 275 9.72 15.71 30.10
CA VAL A 275 9.03 14.42 30.25
C VAL A 275 9.58 13.36 29.29
N ALA A 276 9.85 13.70 28.03
CA ALA A 276 10.28 12.71 27.05
C ALA A 276 11.77 12.39 27.23
N SER A 277 12.13 11.10 27.24
CA SER A 277 13.53 10.69 27.37
C SER A 277 14.35 11.15 26.16
N CYS A 278 15.44 11.86 26.44
CA CYS A 278 16.40 12.23 25.40
C CYS A 278 17.34 11.07 25.04
N MET A 279 17.33 9.92 25.74
CA MET A 279 18.30 8.85 25.51
C MET A 279 18.24 8.29 24.08
N HIS A 280 19.40 8.07 23.47
CA HIS A 280 19.44 7.42 22.16
C HIS A 280 18.98 5.96 22.22
N ARG A 281 18.09 5.58 21.31
CA ARG A 281 17.51 4.24 21.23
C ARG A 281 17.97 3.50 19.96
N GLN A 282 19.21 3.01 19.97
CA GLN A 282 19.81 2.30 18.82
C GLN A 282 19.01 1.05 18.43
N GLU A 283 18.55 0.25 19.41
CA GLU A 283 17.75 -0.96 19.17
C GLU A 283 16.44 -0.65 18.43
N THR A 284 15.76 0.45 18.80
CA THR A 284 14.56 0.95 18.11
C THR A 284 14.86 1.22 16.63
N VAL A 285 15.98 1.89 16.33
CA VAL A 285 16.38 2.21 14.95
C VAL A 285 16.61 0.93 14.13
N GLU A 286 17.25 -0.08 14.72
CA GLU A 286 17.47 -1.38 14.07
C GLU A 286 16.18 -2.17 13.82
N CYS A 287 15.27 -2.18 14.80
CA CYS A 287 13.94 -2.78 14.66
C CYS A 287 13.13 -2.07 13.58
N LEU A 288 13.15 -0.73 13.56
CA LEU A 288 12.47 0.09 12.56
C LEU A 288 13.02 -0.18 11.16
N LYS A 289 14.33 -0.38 11.01
CA LYS A 289 14.96 -0.76 9.73
C LYS A 289 14.45 -2.11 9.24
N LYS A 290 14.33 -3.12 10.12
CA LYS A 290 13.75 -4.43 9.79
C LYS A 290 12.27 -4.30 9.44
N PHE A 291 11.51 -3.49 10.17
CA PHE A 291 10.10 -3.22 9.92
C PHE A 291 9.88 -2.56 8.57
N ASN A 292 10.63 -1.52 8.25
CA ASN A 292 10.59 -0.83 6.96
C ASN A 292 10.95 -1.77 5.81
N ALA A 293 12.00 -2.58 5.97
CA ALA A 293 12.34 -3.59 4.99
C ALA A 293 11.20 -4.59 4.79
N ARG A 294 10.65 -5.17 5.86
CA ARG A 294 9.52 -6.13 5.79
C ARG A 294 8.28 -5.50 5.14
N ARG A 295 7.92 -4.27 5.52
CA ARG A 295 6.79 -3.53 4.95
C ARG A 295 7.04 -3.25 3.48
N LYS A 296 8.20 -2.74 3.09
CA LYS A 296 8.55 -2.54 1.68
C LYS A 296 8.66 -3.85 0.92
N LEU A 297 8.96 -4.99 1.53
CA LEU A 297 8.92 -6.30 0.87
C LEU A 297 7.50 -6.88 0.74
N LYS A 298 6.58 -6.46 1.62
CA LYS A 298 5.15 -6.80 1.60
C LYS A 298 4.36 -5.85 0.68
N VAL A 299 4.72 -4.57 0.61
CA VAL A 299 4.21 -3.53 -0.31
C VAL A 299 4.83 -3.71 -1.69
N ARG A 300 6.17 -3.85 -1.75
CA ARG A 300 6.86 -4.49 -2.88
C ARG A 300 6.70 -6.02 -2.83
N GLY A 301 5.64 -6.50 -2.18
CA GLY A 301 4.98 -7.79 -2.46
C GLY A 301 4.45 -7.82 -3.88
N LYS A 302 4.31 -6.63 -4.49
CA LYS A 302 4.72 -6.34 -5.88
C LYS A 302 6.23 -5.99 -5.96
N SER A 303 7.12 -6.96 -6.17
CA SER A 303 8.62 -6.86 -6.36
C SER A 303 9.65 -6.92 -5.17
N GLY A 304 10.29 -8.10 -5.00
CA GLY A 304 11.76 -8.17 -4.77
C GLY A 304 12.34 -8.01 -3.35
N SER A 305 12.82 -9.14 -2.82
CA SER A 305 13.63 -9.44 -1.63
C SER A 305 15.05 -8.83 -1.64
N ASN A 306 15.74 -8.77 -0.49
CA ASN A 306 17.20 -8.72 -0.52
C ASN A 306 17.94 -9.45 0.61
N LYS A 307 19.08 -10.02 0.17
CA LYS A 307 20.06 -10.91 0.79
C LYS A 307 20.92 -10.26 1.88
N LYS A 308 21.59 -11.10 2.70
CA LYS A 308 23.02 -10.93 3.04
C LYS A 308 23.74 -12.28 3.20
N ALA A 309 24.99 -12.31 2.72
CA ALA A 309 26.07 -13.29 2.93
C ALA A 309 26.67 -13.13 4.35
N ASP A 310 27.43 -14.04 4.99
CA ASP A 310 28.34 -15.11 4.57
C ASP A 310 28.40 -16.23 5.65
N GLY A 311 28.90 -17.42 5.27
CA GLY A 311 29.41 -18.41 6.23
C GLY A 311 29.12 -19.88 5.89
N VAL A 312 30.08 -20.53 5.22
CA VAL A 312 30.07 -21.94 4.79
C VAL A 312 29.71 -22.92 5.91
N LYS A 313 28.69 -23.76 5.69
CA LYS A 313 28.64 -25.20 6.05
C LYS A 313 27.34 -25.86 5.53
N VAL A 314 27.53 -26.94 4.78
CA VAL A 314 26.52 -27.86 4.19
C VAL A 314 25.33 -28.10 5.12
N LYS A 315 24.09 -27.77 4.70
CA LYS A 315 22.88 -28.09 5.47
C LYS A 315 21.65 -28.35 4.59
N THR A 316 21.06 -29.52 4.82
CA THR A 316 19.66 -29.90 4.62
C THR A 316 18.72 -28.68 4.73
N LEU A 317 17.87 -28.46 3.71
CA LEU A 317 16.90 -27.36 3.67
C LEU A 317 16.06 -27.33 4.95
N SER A 318 16.23 -26.29 5.77
CA SER A 318 15.40 -26.04 6.95
C SER A 318 13.93 -25.78 6.53
N LEU A 319 12.97 -26.21 7.34
CA LEU A 319 11.52 -26.02 7.10
C LEU A 319 11.14 -24.55 6.82
N SER A 320 11.84 -23.61 7.46
CA SER A 320 11.68 -22.16 7.25
C SER A 320 12.11 -21.69 5.86
N LEU A 321 13.16 -22.27 5.29
CA LEU A 321 13.65 -21.92 3.95
C LEU A 321 12.72 -22.47 2.85
N LEU A 322 12.16 -23.66 3.08
CA LEU A 322 11.15 -24.24 2.18
C LEU A 322 9.88 -23.38 2.12
N LEU A 323 9.45 -22.83 3.26
CA LEU A 323 8.30 -21.93 3.34
C LEU A 323 8.54 -20.62 2.58
N LEU A 324 9.73 -20.03 2.74
CA LEU A 324 10.15 -18.83 2.01
C LEU A 324 10.16 -19.06 0.49
N LEU A 325 10.71 -20.20 0.04
CA LEU A 325 10.77 -20.51 -1.40
C LEU A 325 9.38 -20.71 -2.00
N LYS A 326 8.45 -21.34 -1.27
CA LYS A 326 7.04 -21.43 -1.71
C LYS A 326 6.40 -20.04 -1.81
N GLN A 327 6.66 -19.17 -0.85
CA GLN A 327 6.12 -17.81 -0.86
C GLN A 327 6.66 -16.98 -2.03
N ASP A 328 7.94 -17.16 -2.40
CA ASP A 328 8.54 -16.55 -3.59
C ASP A 328 7.84 -17.01 -4.88
N ILE A 329 7.48 -18.31 -4.99
CA ILE A 329 6.76 -18.86 -6.14
C ILE A 329 5.32 -18.33 -6.25
N ILE A 330 4.60 -18.20 -5.12
CA ILE A 330 3.28 -17.55 -5.10
C ILE A 330 3.41 -16.12 -5.62
N LYS A 331 4.38 -15.38 -5.09
CA LYS A 331 4.60 -13.96 -5.41
C LYS A 331 4.91 -13.72 -6.88
N VAL A 332 5.78 -14.54 -7.49
CA VAL A 332 6.09 -14.39 -8.92
C VAL A 332 4.91 -14.81 -9.81
N THR A 333 4.09 -15.76 -9.34
CA THR A 333 2.85 -16.16 -10.03
C THR A 333 1.78 -15.07 -9.99
N GLU A 334 1.62 -14.37 -8.87
CA GLU A 334 0.73 -13.20 -8.76
C GLU A 334 1.18 -12.06 -9.69
N GLN A 335 2.49 -11.78 -9.75
CA GLN A 335 3.04 -10.76 -10.65
C GLN A 335 2.78 -11.08 -12.12
N LEU A 336 2.91 -12.35 -12.50
CA LEU A 336 2.55 -12.83 -13.83
C LEU A 336 1.08 -12.54 -14.15
N ILE A 337 0.18 -12.92 -13.26
CA ILE A 337 -1.27 -12.75 -13.45
C ILE A 337 -1.62 -11.27 -13.52
N GLU A 338 -0.98 -10.43 -12.71
CA GLU A 338 -1.15 -8.97 -12.77
C GLU A 338 -0.68 -8.39 -14.12
N ALA A 339 0.46 -8.85 -14.65
CA ALA A 339 0.95 -8.41 -15.96
C ALA A 339 -0.03 -8.78 -17.07
N ILE A 340 -0.57 -10.01 -17.05
CA ILE A 340 -1.61 -10.47 -17.99
C ILE A 340 -2.87 -9.61 -17.87
N SER A 341 -3.37 -9.40 -16.65
CA SER A 341 -4.60 -8.64 -16.41
C SER A 341 -4.49 -7.16 -16.80
N ASN A 342 -3.29 -6.58 -16.74
CA ASN A 342 -3.06 -5.19 -17.14
C ASN A 342 -2.66 -5.03 -18.62
N GLY A 343 -2.50 -6.13 -19.36
CA GLY A 343 -1.99 -6.06 -20.74
C GLY A 343 -0.54 -5.59 -20.83
N ASP A 344 0.26 -5.79 -19.78
CA ASP A 344 1.68 -5.39 -19.73
C ASP A 344 2.57 -6.48 -20.33
N PHE A 345 2.71 -6.44 -21.66
CA PHE A 345 3.50 -7.42 -22.40
C PHE A 345 5.01 -7.33 -22.11
N GLU A 346 5.52 -6.15 -21.74
CA GLU A 346 6.93 -5.96 -21.43
C GLU A 346 7.31 -6.70 -20.13
N SER A 347 6.49 -6.55 -19.09
CA SER A 347 6.66 -7.29 -17.84
C SER A 347 6.46 -8.80 -18.05
N TYR A 348 5.45 -9.20 -18.85
CA TYR A 348 5.23 -10.61 -19.18
C TYR A 348 6.45 -11.25 -19.85
N THR A 349 7.04 -10.58 -20.84
CA THR A 349 8.25 -11.03 -21.54
C THR A 349 9.44 -11.22 -20.59
N LYS A 350 9.61 -10.34 -19.59
CA LYS A 350 10.70 -10.45 -18.60
C LYS A 350 10.55 -11.67 -17.67
N MET A 351 9.31 -12.15 -17.46
CA MET A 351 8.99 -13.28 -16.59
C MET A 351 8.92 -14.63 -17.30
N CYS A 352 8.94 -14.63 -18.64
CA CYS A 352 8.91 -15.85 -19.43
C CYS A 352 10.27 -16.11 -20.06
N ASP A 353 10.61 -17.40 -20.23
CA ASP A 353 11.72 -17.78 -21.07
C ASP A 353 11.41 -17.46 -22.54
N PRO A 354 12.37 -16.99 -23.35
CA PRO A 354 12.13 -16.75 -24.78
C PRO A 354 11.65 -17.99 -25.55
N ALA A 355 12.00 -19.19 -25.09
CA ALA A 355 11.54 -20.48 -25.62
C ALA A 355 10.48 -21.13 -24.72
N VAL A 356 9.67 -20.33 -23.99
CA VAL A 356 8.59 -20.84 -23.16
C VAL A 356 7.64 -21.71 -23.98
N THR A 357 7.25 -22.85 -23.41
CA THR A 357 6.26 -23.72 -24.05
C THR A 357 4.89 -23.59 -23.38
N ALA A 358 3.82 -23.67 -24.15
CA ALA A 358 2.46 -23.49 -23.66
C ALA A 358 1.50 -24.55 -24.20
N PHE A 359 0.69 -25.11 -23.30
CA PHE A 359 -0.55 -25.81 -23.61
C PHE A 359 -1.73 -24.98 -23.10
N GLU A 360 -2.58 -24.49 -23.99
CA GLU A 360 -3.75 -23.71 -23.61
C GLU A 360 -4.93 -23.94 -24.58
N PRO A 361 -6.18 -23.68 -24.16
CA PRO A 361 -7.36 -23.95 -24.99
C PRO A 361 -7.29 -23.32 -26.39
N GLU A 362 -6.67 -22.14 -26.48
CA GLU A 362 -6.53 -21.39 -27.72
C GLU A 362 -5.50 -21.98 -28.68
N ALA A 363 -4.59 -22.82 -28.19
CA ALA A 363 -3.67 -23.59 -29.03
C ALA A 363 -4.35 -24.80 -29.71
N LEU A 364 -5.64 -25.04 -29.42
CA LEU A 364 -6.46 -26.10 -30.02
C LEU A 364 -5.81 -27.49 -29.95
N GLY A 365 -5.19 -27.79 -28.80
CA GLY A 365 -4.53 -29.07 -28.54
C GLY A 365 -3.09 -29.18 -29.06
N ASN A 366 -2.51 -28.10 -29.58
CA ASN A 366 -1.10 -28.04 -29.98
C ASN A 366 -0.21 -27.50 -28.85
N LEU A 367 1.05 -27.93 -28.84
CA LEU A 367 2.09 -27.30 -28.03
C LEU A 367 2.62 -26.08 -28.77
N VAL A 368 2.59 -24.92 -28.11
CA VAL A 368 3.10 -23.66 -28.66
C VAL A 368 4.45 -23.35 -28.04
N GLU A 369 5.37 -22.78 -28.80
CA GLU A 369 6.69 -22.34 -28.34
C GLU A 369 6.88 -20.83 -28.57
N GLY A 370 7.51 -20.18 -27.62
CA GLY A 370 7.87 -18.77 -27.68
C GLY A 370 6.74 -17.82 -27.26
N LEU A 371 6.99 -16.53 -27.46
CA LEU A 371 6.12 -15.46 -26.97
C LEU A 371 5.20 -14.86 -28.04
N ASP A 372 5.42 -15.20 -29.32
CA ASP A 372 4.69 -14.58 -30.43
C ASP A 372 3.20 -14.93 -30.43
N PHE A 373 2.85 -16.16 -30.01
CA PHE A 373 1.46 -16.55 -29.83
C PHE A 373 0.77 -15.70 -28.76
N HIS A 374 1.43 -15.49 -27.62
CA HIS A 374 0.90 -14.68 -26.53
C HIS A 374 0.80 -13.19 -26.88
N ARG A 375 1.78 -12.66 -27.63
CA ARG A 375 1.81 -11.26 -28.10
C ARG A 375 0.50 -10.85 -28.77
N PHE A 376 -0.08 -11.73 -29.58
CA PHE A 376 -1.36 -11.47 -30.24
C PHE A 376 -2.47 -11.09 -29.25
N TYR A 377 -2.59 -11.78 -28.10
CA TYR A 377 -3.62 -11.50 -27.09
C TYR A 377 -3.39 -10.19 -26.36
N PHE A 378 -2.13 -9.86 -26.06
CA PHE A 378 -1.77 -8.59 -25.43
C PHE A 378 -2.08 -7.41 -26.36
N GLU A 379 -1.78 -7.53 -27.65
CA GLU A 379 -2.00 -6.47 -28.63
C GLU A 379 -3.48 -6.31 -29.01
N ASN A 380 -4.26 -7.41 -29.08
CA ASN A 380 -5.59 -7.39 -29.69
C ASN A 380 -6.77 -7.65 -28.73
N LEU A 381 -6.59 -8.41 -27.64
CA LEU A 381 -7.68 -8.79 -26.73
C LEU A 381 -7.67 -8.01 -25.43
N TRP A 382 -6.51 -7.94 -24.75
CA TRP A 382 -6.43 -7.34 -23.41
C TRP A 382 -6.20 -5.82 -23.42
N SER A 383 -5.52 -5.30 -24.44
CA SER A 383 -5.33 -3.85 -24.64
C SER A 383 -6.65 -3.07 -24.84
N LYS A 384 -7.71 -3.75 -25.29
CA LYS A 384 -9.01 -3.14 -25.66
C LYS A 384 -10.14 -3.38 -24.64
N ASN A 385 -9.94 -4.25 -23.65
CA ASN A 385 -11.02 -4.58 -22.72
C ASN A 385 -11.06 -3.56 -21.56
N SER A 386 -12.05 -2.66 -21.60
CA SER A 386 -12.17 -1.51 -20.69
C SER A 386 -12.87 -1.81 -19.37
N LYS A 387 -13.35 -3.05 -19.16
CA LYS A 387 -14.15 -3.42 -18.00
C LYS A 387 -13.27 -4.05 -16.91
N PRO A 388 -13.53 -3.78 -15.62
CA PRO A 388 -12.77 -4.36 -14.52
C PRO A 388 -12.89 -5.88 -14.52
N VAL A 389 -11.74 -6.55 -14.45
CA VAL A 389 -11.62 -7.99 -14.29
C VAL A 389 -11.02 -8.26 -12.92
N HIS A 390 -11.70 -9.08 -12.12
CA HIS A 390 -11.23 -9.50 -10.80
C HIS A 390 -10.79 -10.96 -10.87
N THR A 391 -9.54 -11.23 -10.51
CA THR A 391 -8.96 -12.57 -10.54
C THR A 391 -8.72 -13.08 -9.13
N THR A 392 -9.15 -14.31 -8.85
CA THR A 392 -8.93 -15.01 -7.58
C THR A 392 -8.18 -16.31 -7.85
N ILE A 393 -7.10 -16.55 -7.10
CA ILE A 393 -6.35 -17.81 -7.13
C ILE A 393 -6.84 -18.66 -5.97
N LEU A 394 -7.28 -19.88 -6.27
CA LEU A 394 -7.76 -20.85 -5.28
C LEU A 394 -6.81 -22.04 -5.22
N ASN A 395 -6.58 -22.52 -3.99
CA ASN A 395 -5.82 -23.73 -3.66
C ASN A 395 -4.49 -23.87 -4.42
N PRO A 396 -3.56 -22.90 -4.32
CA PRO A 396 -2.26 -23.03 -4.95
C PRO A 396 -1.46 -24.16 -4.30
N HIS A 397 -1.03 -25.13 -5.12
CA HIS A 397 -0.16 -26.24 -4.74
C HIS A 397 1.21 -26.07 -5.38
N ILE A 398 2.26 -26.01 -4.55
CA ILE A 398 3.64 -25.79 -5.00
C ILE A 398 4.50 -27.01 -4.74
N HIS A 399 5.15 -27.48 -5.80
CA HIS A 399 6.18 -28.50 -5.81
C HIS A 399 7.54 -27.85 -6.08
N LEU A 400 8.44 -27.91 -5.11
CA LEU A 400 9.81 -27.43 -5.27
C LEU A 400 10.67 -28.59 -5.78
N VAL A 401 11.47 -28.34 -6.83
CA VAL A 401 12.34 -29.34 -7.47
C VAL A 401 13.77 -28.81 -7.42
N GLY A 402 14.47 -29.10 -6.32
CA GLY A 402 15.76 -28.49 -6.01
C GLY A 402 15.65 -26.99 -5.72
N ASP A 403 16.75 -26.27 -5.90
CA ASP A 403 16.87 -24.85 -5.53
C ASP A 403 16.51 -23.89 -6.68
N GLU A 404 16.49 -24.41 -7.92
CA GLU A 404 16.34 -23.61 -9.14
C GLU A 404 15.10 -23.95 -9.96
N ALA A 405 14.28 -24.91 -9.56
CA ALA A 405 13.05 -25.24 -10.26
C ALA A 405 11.86 -25.38 -9.30
N ALA A 406 10.69 -24.94 -9.75
CA ALA A 406 9.44 -25.10 -9.01
C ALA A 406 8.26 -25.23 -9.98
N CYS A 407 7.25 -25.97 -9.57
CA CYS A 407 5.98 -26.08 -10.26
C CYS A 407 4.87 -25.61 -9.33
N ILE A 408 3.97 -24.77 -9.84
CA ILE A 408 2.76 -24.36 -9.11
C ILE A 408 1.54 -24.72 -9.94
N ALA A 409 0.57 -25.37 -9.31
CA ALA A 409 -0.75 -25.66 -9.86
C ALA A 409 -1.81 -24.93 -9.03
N TYR A 410 -2.77 -24.29 -9.68
CA TYR A 410 -3.83 -23.52 -9.01
C TYR A 410 -5.09 -23.45 -9.87
N ILE A 411 -6.20 -23.11 -9.22
CA ILE A 411 -7.45 -22.78 -9.91
C ILE A 411 -7.54 -21.25 -9.98
N ARG A 412 -7.67 -20.71 -11.19
CA ARG A 412 -7.89 -19.28 -11.43
C ARG A 412 -9.35 -19.03 -11.75
N VAL A 413 -10.01 -18.28 -10.88
CA VAL A 413 -11.37 -17.78 -11.07
C VAL A 413 -11.29 -16.32 -11.55
N THR A 414 -11.94 -16.02 -12.66
CA THR A 414 -11.94 -14.71 -13.30
C THR A 414 -13.37 -14.19 -13.38
N GLN A 415 -13.64 -13.11 -12.67
CA GLN A 415 -14.92 -12.41 -12.69
C GLN A 415 -14.79 -11.20 -13.61
N TYR A 416 -15.68 -11.08 -14.58
CA TYR A 416 -15.65 -10.03 -15.59
C TYR A 416 -17.06 -9.62 -15.99
N ILE A 417 -17.18 -8.50 -16.71
CA ILE A 417 -18.42 -8.07 -17.33
C ILE A 417 -18.38 -8.42 -18.82
N ASP A 418 -19.34 -9.19 -19.32
CA ASP A 418 -19.41 -9.56 -20.73
C ASP A 418 -19.79 -8.38 -21.65
N ALA A 419 -19.82 -8.60 -22.97
CA ALA A 419 -20.16 -7.56 -23.94
C ALA A 419 -21.53 -6.92 -23.66
N ASN A 420 -22.49 -7.72 -23.17
CA ASN A 420 -23.85 -7.30 -22.83
C ASN A 420 -23.95 -6.57 -21.48
N GLY A 421 -22.83 -6.36 -20.78
CA GLY A 421 -22.84 -5.69 -19.48
C GLY A 421 -23.20 -6.61 -18.31
N THR A 422 -23.31 -7.93 -18.53
CA THR A 422 -23.69 -8.89 -17.49
C THR A 422 -22.44 -9.44 -16.79
N PRO A 423 -22.43 -9.54 -15.45
CA PRO A 423 -21.33 -10.17 -14.73
C PRO A 423 -21.29 -11.67 -15.00
N ARG A 424 -20.09 -12.17 -15.28
CA ARG A 424 -19.78 -13.58 -15.54
C ARG A 424 -18.58 -14.01 -14.72
N THR A 425 -18.50 -15.31 -14.47
CA THR A 425 -17.37 -15.95 -13.80
C THR A 425 -16.87 -17.09 -14.67
N ALA A 426 -15.58 -17.09 -14.96
CA ALA A 426 -14.88 -18.16 -15.65
C ALA A 426 -13.87 -18.84 -14.72
N GLN A 427 -13.68 -20.14 -14.91
CA GLN A 427 -12.69 -20.93 -14.19
C GLN A 427 -11.68 -21.49 -15.19
N SER A 428 -10.42 -21.52 -14.76
CA SER A 428 -9.32 -22.19 -15.46
C SER A 428 -8.42 -22.88 -14.45
N GLU A 429 -7.99 -24.10 -14.75
CA GLU A 429 -6.95 -24.80 -13.99
C GLU A 429 -5.62 -24.49 -14.66
N GLU A 430 -4.65 -23.98 -13.91
CA GLU A 430 -3.37 -23.56 -14.47
C GLU A 430 -2.21 -24.23 -13.74
N THR A 431 -1.21 -24.64 -14.52
CA THR A 431 0.08 -25.11 -14.04
C THR A 431 1.18 -24.24 -14.65
N ARG A 432 2.08 -23.72 -13.81
CA ARG A 432 3.24 -22.93 -14.23
C ARG A 432 4.51 -23.62 -13.74
N VAL A 433 5.45 -23.83 -14.66
CA VAL A 433 6.78 -24.36 -14.35
C VAL A 433 7.78 -23.22 -14.38
N TRP A 434 8.34 -22.94 -13.22
CA TRP A 434 9.31 -21.90 -12.97
C TRP A 434 10.72 -22.50 -12.93
N HIS A 435 11.64 -21.82 -13.58
CA HIS A 435 13.07 -22.12 -13.54
C HIS A 435 13.84 -20.84 -13.23
N ARG A 436 14.83 -20.92 -12.33
CA ARG A 436 15.62 -19.78 -11.89
C ARG A 436 16.89 -19.71 -12.74
N ARG A 437 17.03 -18.66 -13.54
CA ARG A 437 18.23 -18.36 -14.33
C ARG A 437 18.78 -17.00 -13.92
N ASP A 438 20.09 -16.91 -13.66
CA ASP A 438 20.76 -15.68 -13.20
C ASP A 438 20.06 -15.00 -12.01
N GLY A 439 19.55 -15.83 -11.09
CA GLY A 439 18.84 -15.38 -9.90
C GLY A 439 17.40 -14.92 -10.11
N LYS A 440 16.87 -14.95 -11.34
CA LYS A 440 15.50 -14.57 -11.71
C LYS A 440 14.66 -15.80 -12.06
N TRP A 441 13.43 -15.85 -11.57
CA TRP A 441 12.46 -16.88 -11.94
C TRP A 441 11.87 -16.56 -13.31
N GLN A 442 11.90 -17.55 -14.20
CA GLN A 442 11.32 -17.49 -15.53
C GLN A 442 10.41 -18.69 -15.76
N ILE A 443 9.30 -18.48 -16.46
CA ILE A 443 8.40 -19.55 -16.85
C ILE A 443 9.00 -20.26 -18.05
N VAL A 444 9.22 -21.56 -17.92
CA VAL A 444 9.71 -22.41 -19.01
C VAL A 444 8.59 -23.23 -19.64
N HIS A 445 7.53 -23.52 -18.87
CA HIS A 445 6.34 -24.21 -19.35
C HIS A 445 5.09 -23.70 -18.65
N PHE A 446 3.98 -23.67 -19.39
CA PHE A 446 2.66 -23.37 -18.88
C PHE A 446 1.63 -24.33 -19.47
N HIS A 447 0.69 -24.73 -18.63
CA HIS A 447 -0.50 -25.44 -19.05
C HIS A 447 -1.73 -24.77 -18.45
N ARG A 448 -2.74 -24.47 -19.27
CA ARG A 448 -4.09 -24.10 -18.84
C ARG A 448 -5.12 -25.06 -19.40
N SER A 449 -6.04 -25.45 -18.53
CA SER A 449 -7.24 -26.22 -18.85
C SER A 449 -8.49 -25.41 -18.48
N GLY A 450 -9.63 -25.83 -19.01
CA GLY A 450 -10.92 -25.16 -18.81
C GLY A 450 -11.24 -24.15 -19.91
N SER A 451 -11.87 -23.03 -19.53
CA SER A 451 -12.38 -22.04 -20.49
C SER A 451 -11.25 -21.24 -21.16
N PRO A 452 -11.37 -20.90 -22.47
CA PRO A 452 -10.47 -19.97 -23.13
C PRO A 452 -10.44 -18.60 -22.43
N SER A 453 -9.34 -17.87 -22.56
CA SER A 453 -9.25 -16.44 -22.20
C SER A 453 -10.17 -15.58 -23.07
N THR A 454 -10.68 -16.14 -24.16
CA THR A 454 -11.61 -15.48 -25.07
C THR A 454 -13.01 -15.49 -24.46
N LEU A 455 -13.46 -14.28 -24.13
CA LEU A 455 -14.86 -13.97 -23.87
C LEU A 455 -15.65 -14.41 -25.11
N SER A 456 -16.52 -15.41 -24.99
CA SER A 456 -17.44 -15.77 -26.07
C SER A 456 -18.19 -14.51 -26.49
N LYS A 457 -18.13 -14.20 -27.79
CA LYS A 457 -18.75 -13.03 -28.43
C LYS A 457 -20.19 -12.79 -28.00
#